data_AF-A0A511KP59-F1
#
_entry.id   AF-A0A511KP59-F1
#
_cell.length_a   1.000
_cell.length_b   1.000
_cell.length_c   1.000
_cell.angle_alpha   90.00
_cell.angle_beta   90.00
_cell.angle_gamma   90.00
#
_symmetry.space_group_name_H-M   'P 1'
#
loop_
_entity.id
_entity.type
_entity.pdbx_description
1 polymer ?
#
loop_
_entity_poly.entity_id
_entity_poly.type
_entity_poly.pdbx_seq_one_letter_code
_entity_poly.pdbx_strand_id
1 'polypeptide(L)'
;MVVDVGDESVLTACADSRIRLFEGDKLRHLFKGHEGPVRSLCVLLPEEADSTLFASGSNDGTVRLWDWKTGAPLSILGDQGSFVYSLASIPSRMGGGLASSGEDGIIKIWNEEGREEQQVLVPALSVWTLATLANGDLACGCSDHNIWIFTRDEKRTAGQKTVRIYEERLESTRASKAPAAPEPRIEGPAALEQPGQAEGEVKLVGADGQPTMAHQWDGTEWVELGQVVDRLTTPDGGAKASPARENMLHDGVEYDYVFQIDVRDDGPPIPLPFNLEDDAHATAASLVAAHSLPESYVKRIVEFLGIWTAA
;
A
#
# COMPACT_ATOMS: atom_id res chain seq x y z
N MET A 1 -12.80 -22.06 -3.87
CA MET A 1 -12.85 -21.83 -5.33
C MET A 1 -13.32 -23.10 -6.00
N VAL A 2 -14.16 -23.00 -7.02
CA VAL A 2 -14.61 -24.15 -7.84
C VAL A 2 -14.52 -23.76 -9.30
N VAL A 3 -13.99 -24.64 -10.14
CA VAL A 3 -13.87 -24.45 -11.59
C VAL A 3 -14.34 -25.72 -12.29
N ASP A 4 -15.22 -25.54 -13.28
CA ASP A 4 -15.64 -26.61 -14.19
C ASP A 4 -14.52 -26.89 -15.20
N VAL A 5 -14.18 -28.16 -15.39
CA VAL A 5 -13.17 -28.60 -16.36
C VAL A 5 -13.76 -29.50 -17.45
N GLY A 6 -15.09 -29.58 -17.54
CA GLY A 6 -15.79 -30.40 -18.53
C GLY A 6 -16.00 -31.86 -18.08
N ASP A 7 -16.72 -32.65 -18.88
CA ASP A 7 -16.95 -34.08 -18.65
C ASP A 7 -17.39 -34.44 -17.22
N GLU A 8 -18.38 -33.71 -16.69
CA GLU A 8 -18.89 -33.84 -15.31
C GLU A 8 -17.80 -33.69 -14.22
N SER A 9 -16.68 -33.05 -14.56
CA SER A 9 -15.52 -32.92 -13.70
C SER A 9 -15.34 -31.50 -13.20
N VAL A 10 -15.06 -31.36 -11.90
CA VAL A 10 -14.87 -30.07 -11.23
C VAL A 10 -13.61 -30.06 -10.39
N LEU A 11 -12.82 -29.00 -10.53
CA LEU A 11 -11.71 -28.70 -9.62
C LEU A 11 -12.20 -27.84 -8.48
N THR A 12 -11.78 -28.17 -7.27
CA THR A 12 -12.07 -27.39 -6.06
C THR A 12 -10.79 -27.10 -5.31
N ALA A 13 -10.69 -25.90 -4.75
CA ALA A 13 -9.59 -25.44 -3.92
C ALA A 13 -10.13 -24.86 -2.61
N CYS A 14 -9.44 -25.18 -1.51
CA CYS A 14 -9.85 -24.88 -0.16
C CYS A 14 -8.70 -24.25 0.65
N ALA A 15 -9.03 -23.70 1.82
CA ALA A 15 -8.09 -23.13 2.77
C ALA A 15 -7.15 -24.17 3.42
N ASP A 16 -7.39 -25.47 3.20
CA ASP A 16 -6.55 -26.58 3.67
C ASP A 16 -5.32 -26.85 2.77
N SER A 17 -4.99 -25.90 1.89
CA SER A 17 -3.87 -25.94 0.94
C SER A 17 -3.96 -27.06 -0.11
N ARG A 18 -5.14 -27.67 -0.28
CA ARG A 18 -5.35 -28.79 -1.21
C ARG A 18 -6.28 -28.42 -2.36
N ILE A 19 -6.02 -29.05 -3.49
CA ILE A 19 -6.86 -29.00 -4.68
C ILE A 19 -7.39 -30.41 -4.94
N ARG A 20 -8.65 -30.51 -5.34
CA ARG A 20 -9.33 -31.78 -5.56
C ARG A 20 -10.05 -31.76 -6.91
N LEU A 21 -9.86 -32.80 -7.71
CA LEU A 21 -10.66 -33.06 -8.89
C LEU A 21 -11.74 -34.08 -8.53
N PHE A 22 -13.00 -33.72 -8.77
CA PHE A 22 -14.13 -34.64 -8.73
C PHE A 22 -14.60 -34.94 -10.14
N GLU A 23 -15.06 -36.17 -10.39
CA GLU A 23 -15.81 -36.57 -11.57
C GLU A 23 -17.13 -37.16 -11.08
N GLY A 24 -18.23 -36.46 -11.31
CA GLY A 24 -19.50 -36.71 -10.63
C GLY A 24 -19.34 -36.64 -9.11
N ASP A 25 -19.64 -37.74 -8.42
CA ASP A 25 -19.55 -37.86 -6.96
C ASP A 25 -18.21 -38.42 -6.45
N LYS A 26 -17.27 -38.75 -7.34
CA LYS A 26 -16.03 -39.42 -7.01
C LYS A 26 -14.84 -38.47 -7.02
N LEU A 27 -14.06 -38.48 -5.94
CA LEU A 27 -12.75 -37.85 -5.91
C LEU A 27 -11.78 -38.63 -6.81
N ARG A 28 -11.31 -37.99 -7.89
CA ARG A 28 -10.34 -38.57 -8.83
C ARG A 28 -8.91 -38.26 -8.45
N HIS A 29 -8.60 -36.99 -8.20
CA HIS A 29 -7.25 -36.55 -7.86
C HIS A 29 -7.23 -35.63 -6.66
N LEU A 30 -6.15 -35.75 -5.88
CA LEU A 30 -5.81 -34.86 -4.78
C LEU A 30 -4.43 -34.27 -5.03
N PHE A 31 -4.38 -32.97 -5.35
CA PHE A 31 -3.13 -32.27 -5.61
C PHE A 31 -2.64 -31.64 -4.31
N LYS A 32 -1.37 -31.90 -4.00
CA LYS A 32 -0.66 -31.41 -2.81
C LYS A 32 0.58 -30.66 -3.26
N GLY A 33 0.91 -29.58 -2.57
CA GLY A 33 2.15 -28.84 -2.82
C GLY A 33 2.13 -27.41 -2.30
N HIS A 34 0.95 -26.77 -2.26
CA HIS A 34 0.81 -25.48 -1.61
C HIS A 34 0.98 -25.59 -0.10
N GLU A 35 1.58 -24.56 0.49
CA GLU A 35 1.83 -24.43 1.93
C GLU A 35 0.84 -23.46 2.58
N GLY A 36 -0.01 -22.81 1.78
CA GLY A 36 -1.05 -21.90 2.23
C GLY A 36 -2.40 -22.14 1.54
N PRO A 37 -3.46 -21.46 2.01
CA PRO A 37 -4.77 -21.48 1.39
C PRO A 37 -4.72 -21.24 -0.13
N VAL A 38 -5.35 -22.12 -0.90
CA VAL A 38 -5.49 -21.93 -2.35
C VAL A 38 -6.73 -21.08 -2.62
N ARG A 39 -6.52 -19.90 -3.20
CA ARG A 39 -7.57 -18.89 -3.44
C ARG A 39 -8.14 -18.96 -4.83
N SER A 40 -7.30 -19.28 -5.81
CA SER A 40 -7.68 -19.23 -7.22
C SER A 40 -7.29 -20.50 -7.95
N LEU A 41 -8.11 -20.85 -8.93
CA LEU A 41 -7.91 -21.92 -9.90
C LEU A 41 -8.24 -21.36 -11.28
N CYS A 42 -7.47 -21.72 -12.30
CA CYS A 42 -7.71 -21.29 -13.66
C CYS A 42 -7.34 -22.41 -14.64
N VAL A 43 -8.29 -22.81 -15.50
CA VAL A 43 -7.98 -23.66 -16.66
C VAL A 43 -7.16 -22.86 -17.65
N LEU A 44 -6.13 -23.48 -18.23
CA LEU A 44 -5.25 -22.87 -19.21
C LEU A 44 -5.58 -23.40 -20.61
N LEU A 45 -5.33 -22.58 -21.63
CA LEU A 45 -5.57 -22.92 -23.03
C LEU A 45 -7.01 -23.47 -23.26
N PRO A 46 -8.06 -22.79 -22.78
CA PRO A 46 -9.43 -23.32 -22.85
C PRO A 46 -9.94 -23.52 -24.29
N GLU A 47 -9.29 -22.89 -25.28
CA GLU A 47 -9.56 -23.12 -26.70
C GLU A 47 -9.00 -24.46 -27.24
N GLU A 48 -8.03 -25.06 -26.55
CA GLU A 48 -7.49 -26.37 -26.91
C GLU A 48 -8.37 -27.46 -26.30
N ALA A 49 -9.12 -28.16 -27.15
CA ALA A 49 -10.13 -29.14 -26.73
C ALA A 49 -9.60 -30.26 -25.82
N ASP A 50 -8.29 -30.53 -25.87
CA ASP A 50 -7.62 -31.56 -25.08
C ASP A 50 -6.77 -30.99 -23.93
N SER A 51 -6.83 -29.69 -23.65
CA SER A 51 -6.05 -29.07 -22.58
C SER A 51 -6.40 -29.67 -21.23
N THR A 52 -5.37 -30.15 -20.54
CA THR A 52 -5.48 -30.69 -19.18
C THR A 52 -4.80 -29.81 -18.14
N LEU A 53 -4.37 -28.63 -18.58
CA LEU A 53 -3.53 -27.76 -17.79
C LEU A 53 -4.39 -26.82 -16.96
N PHE A 54 -4.04 -26.68 -15.69
CA PHE A 54 -4.61 -25.66 -14.84
C PHE A 54 -3.54 -25.03 -13.95
N ALA A 55 -3.78 -23.79 -13.56
CA ALA A 55 -2.99 -23.05 -12.62
C ALA A 55 -3.73 -22.87 -11.29
N SER A 56 -2.97 -22.75 -10.20
CA SER A 56 -3.49 -22.40 -8.88
C SER A 56 -2.68 -21.28 -8.23
N GLY A 57 -3.39 -20.39 -7.55
CA GLY A 57 -2.82 -19.26 -6.79
C GLY A 57 -3.10 -19.41 -5.31
N SER A 58 -2.09 -19.18 -4.48
CA SER A 58 -2.13 -19.43 -3.04
C SER A 58 -1.63 -18.26 -2.19
N ASN A 59 -2.05 -18.25 -0.93
CA ASN A 59 -1.51 -17.40 0.12
C ASN A 59 -0.06 -17.74 0.50
N ASP A 60 0.53 -18.82 -0.01
CA ASP A 60 1.98 -19.06 0.11
C ASP A 60 2.84 -18.24 -0.87
N GLY A 61 2.20 -17.36 -1.65
CA GLY A 61 2.88 -16.50 -2.61
C GLY A 61 3.13 -17.14 -3.97
N THR A 62 2.87 -18.45 -4.12
CA THR A 62 3.22 -19.15 -5.36
C THR A 62 2.05 -19.30 -6.32
N VAL A 63 2.37 -19.28 -7.61
CA VAL A 63 1.50 -19.79 -8.68
C VAL A 63 2.06 -21.12 -9.16
N ARG A 64 1.23 -22.15 -9.24
CA ARG A 64 1.64 -23.51 -9.62
C ARG A 64 0.87 -24.01 -10.82
N LEU A 65 1.57 -24.76 -11.69
CA LEU A 65 1.01 -25.47 -12.82
C LEU A 65 0.81 -26.95 -12.52
N TRP A 66 -0.29 -27.47 -13.05
CA TRP A 66 -0.72 -28.83 -12.84
C TRP A 66 -1.29 -29.38 -14.14
N ASP A 67 -1.22 -30.70 -14.27
CA ASP A 67 -1.98 -31.46 -15.24
C ASP A 67 -3.01 -32.30 -14.48
N TRP A 68 -4.30 -32.03 -14.72
CA TRP A 68 -5.36 -32.70 -14.00
C TRP A 68 -5.59 -34.16 -14.43
N LYS A 69 -5.11 -34.59 -15.61
CA LYS A 69 -5.18 -36.00 -16.03
C LYS A 69 -4.13 -36.87 -15.33
N THR A 70 -2.92 -36.36 -15.16
CA THR A 70 -1.84 -37.11 -14.49
C THR A 70 -1.90 -36.99 -12.97
N GLY A 71 -2.55 -35.94 -12.45
CA GLY A 71 -2.58 -35.67 -11.01
C GLY A 71 -1.26 -35.11 -10.47
N ALA A 72 -0.32 -34.75 -11.35
CA ALA A 72 1.04 -34.37 -10.97
C ALA A 72 1.22 -32.85 -10.94
N PRO A 73 2.01 -32.31 -9.99
CA PRO A 73 2.56 -30.96 -10.12
C PRO A 73 3.52 -30.93 -11.30
N LEU A 74 3.34 -29.97 -12.20
CA LEU A 74 4.25 -29.77 -13.33
C LEU A 74 5.40 -28.84 -12.94
N SER A 75 5.06 -27.66 -12.41
CA SER A 75 6.04 -26.64 -12.06
C SER A 75 5.46 -25.59 -11.12
N ILE A 76 6.36 -24.83 -10.49
CA ILE A 76 6.04 -23.56 -9.85
C ILE A 76 6.40 -22.48 -10.87
N LEU A 77 5.45 -21.63 -11.27
CA LEU A 77 5.70 -20.55 -12.24
C LEU A 77 6.62 -19.49 -11.66
N GLY A 78 6.41 -19.17 -10.40
CA GLY A 78 7.21 -18.19 -9.69
C GLY A 78 6.58 -17.78 -8.38
N ASP A 79 7.26 -16.84 -7.74
CA ASP A 79 6.81 -16.18 -6.54
C ASP A 79 6.18 -14.83 -6.90
N GLN A 80 4.94 -14.61 -6.45
CA GLN A 80 4.29 -13.31 -6.50
C GLN A 80 4.89 -12.37 -5.45
N GLY A 81 5.45 -12.91 -4.35
CA GLY A 81 5.97 -12.15 -3.21
C GLY A 81 4.87 -11.67 -2.25
N SER A 82 3.62 -12.02 -2.52
CA SER A 82 2.43 -11.65 -1.75
C SER A 82 1.32 -12.69 -1.95
N PHE A 83 0.23 -12.63 -1.17
CA PHE A 83 -0.90 -13.56 -1.35
C PHE A 83 -1.48 -13.47 -2.76
N VAL A 84 -1.59 -14.61 -3.44
CA VAL A 84 -2.20 -14.65 -4.79
C VAL A 84 -3.70 -14.83 -4.65
N TYR A 85 -4.47 -13.84 -5.08
CA TYR A 85 -5.93 -13.82 -4.96
C TYR A 85 -6.65 -14.28 -6.22
N SER A 86 -6.13 -13.94 -7.39
CA SER A 86 -6.80 -14.24 -8.65
C SER A 86 -5.83 -14.69 -9.72
N LEU A 87 -6.37 -15.50 -10.65
CA LEU A 87 -5.69 -15.95 -11.86
C LEU A 87 -6.64 -15.75 -13.03
N ALA A 88 -6.11 -15.41 -14.21
CA ALA A 88 -6.87 -15.34 -15.45
C ALA A 88 -6.03 -15.85 -16.62
N SER A 89 -6.54 -16.83 -17.38
CA SER A 89 -5.87 -17.33 -18.57
C SER A 89 -5.96 -16.29 -19.69
N ILE A 90 -4.84 -16.10 -20.39
CA ILE A 90 -4.76 -15.26 -21.57
C ILE A 90 -4.73 -16.21 -22.78
N PRO A 91 -5.75 -16.22 -23.66
CA PRO A 91 -5.79 -17.10 -24.82
C PRO A 91 -4.56 -16.93 -25.72
N SER A 92 -4.09 -18.01 -26.35
CA SER A 92 -2.91 -18.00 -27.22
C SER A 92 -3.06 -17.00 -28.37
N ARG A 93 -4.27 -16.90 -28.94
CA ARG A 93 -4.60 -15.91 -29.98
C ARG A 93 -4.49 -14.44 -29.53
N MET A 94 -4.46 -14.19 -28.22
CA MET A 94 -4.31 -12.87 -27.59
C MET A 94 -2.93 -12.67 -26.94
N GLY A 95 -1.98 -13.55 -27.27
CA GLY A 95 -0.60 -13.51 -26.81
C GLY A 95 -0.29 -14.45 -25.64
N GLY A 96 -1.21 -15.34 -25.28
CA GLY A 96 -0.92 -16.55 -24.50
C GLY A 96 -0.59 -16.34 -23.03
N GLY A 97 -0.72 -17.42 -22.25
CA GLY A 97 -0.24 -17.51 -20.89
C GLY A 97 -1.29 -17.23 -19.80
N LEU A 98 -0.86 -16.50 -18.77
CA LEU A 98 -1.59 -16.36 -17.50
C LEU A 98 -1.34 -14.98 -16.89
N ALA A 99 -2.35 -14.40 -16.25
CA ALA A 99 -2.19 -13.27 -15.35
C ALA A 99 -2.44 -13.71 -13.91
N SER A 100 -1.63 -13.23 -12.96
CA SER A 100 -1.85 -13.38 -11.51
C SER A 100 -1.89 -12.03 -10.81
N SER A 101 -2.68 -11.94 -9.75
CA SER A 101 -2.78 -10.73 -8.92
C SER A 101 -2.88 -11.07 -7.44
N GLY A 102 -2.47 -10.12 -6.60
CA GLY A 102 -2.38 -10.34 -5.15
C GLY A 102 -2.47 -9.10 -4.28
N GLU A 103 -1.95 -9.24 -3.06
CA GLU A 103 -1.99 -8.21 -2.00
C GLU A 103 -1.03 -7.04 -2.26
N ASP A 104 -0.06 -7.18 -3.15
CA ASP A 104 0.97 -6.17 -3.43
C ASP A 104 0.55 -5.07 -4.41
N GLY A 105 -0.60 -5.22 -5.06
CA GLY A 105 -1.07 -4.29 -6.09
C GLY A 105 -0.39 -4.53 -7.45
N ILE A 106 0.28 -5.66 -7.65
CA ILE A 106 0.98 -5.99 -8.89
C ILE A 106 0.24 -7.12 -9.60
N ILE A 107 -0.01 -6.92 -10.89
CA ILE A 107 -0.41 -8.00 -11.79
C ILE A 107 0.85 -8.52 -12.47
N LYS A 108 1.13 -9.82 -12.35
CA LYS A 108 2.20 -10.48 -13.10
C LYS A 108 1.60 -11.19 -14.31
N ILE A 109 2.22 -11.00 -15.46
CA ILE A 109 1.89 -11.68 -16.71
C ILE A 109 2.96 -12.75 -16.95
N TRP A 110 2.51 -13.98 -17.08
CA TRP A 110 3.33 -15.15 -17.35
C TRP A 110 3.06 -15.60 -18.78
N ASN A 111 4.11 -15.83 -19.56
CA ASN A 111 3.98 -16.35 -20.91
C ASN A 111 3.66 -17.86 -20.91
N GLU A 112 3.48 -18.45 -22.10
CA GLU A 112 3.12 -19.88 -22.25
C GLU A 112 4.23 -20.83 -21.79
N GLU A 113 5.50 -20.40 -21.80
CA GLU A 113 6.61 -21.16 -21.22
C GLU A 113 6.70 -21.02 -19.68
N GLY A 114 5.77 -20.29 -19.07
CA GLY A 114 5.69 -20.10 -17.62
C GLY A 114 6.70 -19.10 -17.05
N ARG A 115 7.26 -18.22 -17.88
CA ARG A 115 8.19 -17.16 -17.46
C ARG A 115 7.42 -15.88 -17.21
N GLU A 116 7.84 -15.12 -16.19
CA GLU A 116 7.34 -13.76 -15.98
C GLU A 116 7.77 -12.88 -17.17
N GLU A 117 6.79 -12.40 -17.93
CA GLU A 117 6.98 -11.55 -19.10
C GLU A 117 6.88 -10.07 -18.72
N GLN A 118 5.95 -9.73 -17.84
CA GLN A 118 5.64 -8.35 -17.50
C GLN A 118 5.05 -8.23 -16.10
N GLN A 119 5.32 -7.09 -15.44
CA GLN A 119 4.58 -6.63 -14.27
C GLN A 119 3.80 -5.38 -14.61
N VAL A 120 2.54 -5.33 -14.18
CA VAL A 120 1.65 -4.16 -14.29
C VAL A 120 1.30 -3.72 -12.89
N LEU A 121 1.76 -2.53 -12.50
CA LEU A 121 1.41 -1.95 -11.22
C LEU A 121 0.01 -1.40 -11.30
N VAL A 122 -0.84 -1.73 -10.34
CA VAL A 122 -2.18 -1.14 -10.22
C VAL A 122 -2.13 -0.12 -9.09
N PRO A 123 -2.73 1.08 -9.26
CA PRO A 123 -2.73 2.11 -8.22
C PRO A 123 -3.74 1.78 -7.11
N ALA A 124 -3.55 0.62 -6.48
CA ALA A 124 -4.35 0.05 -5.41
C ALA A 124 -3.43 -0.70 -4.44
N LEU A 125 -3.90 -0.87 -3.19
CA LEU A 125 -3.16 -1.67 -2.21
C LEU A 125 -3.10 -3.12 -2.66
N SER A 126 -4.25 -3.70 -2.97
CA SER A 126 -4.43 -5.07 -3.44
C SER A 126 -5.39 -5.20 -4.63
N VAL A 127 -5.18 -6.24 -5.43
CA VAL A 127 -5.98 -6.60 -6.62
C VAL A 127 -6.63 -7.97 -6.40
N TRP A 128 -7.95 -7.96 -6.22
CA TRP A 128 -8.69 -9.13 -5.73
C TRP A 128 -9.17 -10.08 -6.83
N THR A 129 -9.40 -9.55 -8.04
CA THR A 129 -9.95 -10.35 -9.14
C THR A 129 -9.40 -9.89 -10.47
N LEU A 130 -9.25 -10.85 -11.39
CA LEU A 130 -8.83 -10.68 -12.77
C LEU A 130 -9.84 -11.33 -13.69
N ALA A 131 -10.09 -10.72 -14.85
CA ALA A 131 -10.87 -11.30 -15.92
C ALA A 131 -10.26 -10.92 -17.28
N THR A 132 -9.97 -11.92 -18.10
CA THR A 132 -9.62 -11.72 -19.51
C THR A 132 -10.91 -11.46 -20.29
N LEU A 133 -10.99 -10.31 -20.94
CA LEU A 133 -12.12 -9.90 -21.76
C LEU A 133 -12.06 -10.60 -23.13
N ALA A 134 -13.21 -10.70 -23.81
CA ALA A 134 -13.30 -11.38 -25.10
C ALA A 134 -12.40 -10.78 -26.20
N ASN A 135 -12.03 -9.51 -26.05
CA ASN A 135 -11.15 -8.74 -26.93
C ASN A 135 -9.65 -8.86 -26.55
N GLY A 136 -9.31 -9.71 -25.58
CA GLY A 136 -7.94 -9.95 -25.11
C GLY A 136 -7.43 -8.95 -24.05
N ASP A 137 -8.24 -7.98 -23.65
CA ASP A 137 -7.87 -7.05 -22.58
C ASP A 137 -7.99 -7.71 -21.22
N LEU A 138 -7.25 -7.19 -20.24
CA LEU A 138 -7.30 -7.67 -18.86
C LEU A 138 -8.01 -6.65 -17.99
N ALA A 139 -9.14 -7.03 -17.40
CA ALA A 139 -9.82 -6.26 -16.38
C ALA A 139 -9.41 -6.74 -14.99
N CYS A 140 -9.23 -5.82 -14.04
CA CYS A 140 -8.97 -6.16 -12.65
C CYS A 140 -9.87 -5.36 -11.70
N GLY A 141 -10.34 -6.03 -10.65
CA GLY A 141 -11.10 -5.41 -9.56
C GLY A 141 -10.21 -5.22 -8.33
N CYS A 142 -10.21 -4.03 -7.77
CA CYS A 142 -9.18 -3.58 -6.84
C CYS A 142 -9.75 -2.95 -5.58
N SER A 143 -8.90 -2.86 -4.55
CA SER A 143 -9.22 -2.23 -3.26
C SER A 143 -9.47 -0.71 -3.34
N ASP A 144 -9.11 -0.05 -4.44
CA ASP A 144 -9.28 1.39 -4.66
C ASP A 144 -10.68 1.79 -5.16
N HIS A 145 -11.63 0.86 -5.10
CA HIS A 145 -13.01 0.97 -5.60
C HIS A 145 -13.14 1.14 -7.13
N ASN A 146 -12.08 0.91 -7.89
CA ASN A 146 -12.11 0.97 -9.35
C ASN A 146 -11.96 -0.41 -10.00
N ILE A 147 -12.35 -0.45 -11.27
CA ILE A 147 -11.95 -1.51 -12.20
C ILE A 147 -10.99 -0.90 -13.20
N TRP A 148 -9.78 -1.44 -13.28
CA TRP A 148 -8.80 -1.04 -14.28
C TRP A 148 -8.84 -2.04 -15.44
N ILE A 149 -8.75 -1.52 -16.67
CA ILE A 149 -8.69 -2.34 -17.89
C ILE A 149 -7.39 -2.02 -18.61
N PHE A 150 -6.59 -3.05 -18.83
CA PHE A 150 -5.32 -2.98 -19.53
C PHE A 150 -5.45 -3.62 -20.91
N THR A 151 -4.90 -2.96 -21.91
CA THR A 151 -4.94 -3.44 -23.30
C THR A 151 -3.53 -3.51 -23.88
N ARG A 152 -3.31 -4.53 -24.73
CA ARG A 152 -2.13 -4.63 -25.60
C ARG A 152 -2.33 -3.89 -26.93
N ASP A 153 -3.54 -3.43 -27.23
CA ASP A 153 -3.88 -2.75 -28.48
C ASP A 153 -3.78 -1.24 -28.31
N GLU A 154 -2.80 -0.65 -28.99
CA GLU A 154 -2.54 0.80 -28.99
C GLU A 154 -3.79 1.62 -29.35
N LYS A 155 -4.69 1.10 -30.19
CA LYS A 155 -5.90 1.81 -30.63
C LYS A 155 -6.99 1.87 -29.56
N ARG A 156 -6.89 1.02 -28.54
CA ARG A 156 -7.83 0.95 -27.41
C ARG A 156 -7.25 1.57 -26.14
N THR A 157 -6.07 2.17 -26.23
CA THR A 157 -5.48 2.90 -25.12
C THR A 157 -6.42 4.01 -24.63
N ALA A 158 -6.44 4.20 -23.32
CA ALA A 158 -7.29 5.19 -22.71
C ALA A 158 -6.86 6.61 -23.11
N GLY A 159 -7.81 7.55 -23.17
CA GLY A 159 -7.49 8.95 -23.44
C GLY A 159 -6.64 9.59 -22.33
N GLN A 160 -6.00 10.72 -22.65
CA GLN A 160 -5.02 11.40 -21.79
C GLN A 160 -5.51 11.64 -20.35
N LYS A 161 -6.79 11.96 -20.16
CA LYS A 161 -7.37 12.19 -18.84
C LYS A 161 -7.30 10.93 -17.96
N THR A 162 -7.63 9.77 -18.51
CA THR A 162 -7.63 8.50 -17.77
C THR A 162 -6.20 8.09 -17.42
N VAL A 163 -5.27 8.24 -18.38
CA VAL A 163 -3.84 7.95 -18.17
C VAL A 163 -3.28 8.83 -17.04
N ARG A 164 -3.61 10.12 -17.04
CA ARG A 164 -3.20 11.04 -15.99
C ARG A 164 -3.72 10.63 -14.60
N ILE A 165 -5.01 10.25 -14.49
CA ILE A 165 -5.59 9.77 -13.22
C ILE A 165 -4.85 8.52 -12.73
N TYR A 166 -4.53 7.60 -13.64
CA TYR A 166 -3.78 6.39 -13.31
C TYR A 166 -2.39 6.73 -12.78
N GLU A 167 -1.64 7.60 -13.46
CA GLU A 167 -0.29 8.02 -13.06
C GLU A 167 -0.28 8.76 -11.73
N GLU A 168 -1.18 9.74 -11.53
CA GLU A 168 -1.30 10.49 -10.28
C GLU A 168 -1.58 9.55 -9.08
N ARG A 169 -2.47 8.57 -9.27
CA ARG A 169 -2.77 7.58 -8.22
C ARG A 169 -1.61 6.61 -7.98
N LEU A 170 -0.88 6.25 -9.03
CA LEU A 170 0.30 5.38 -8.90
C LEU A 170 1.36 6.06 -8.04
N GLU A 171 1.61 7.36 -8.27
CA GLU A 171 2.56 8.11 -7.47
C GLU A 171 2.10 8.31 -6.02
N SER A 172 0.82 8.60 -5.80
CA SER A 172 0.26 8.63 -4.44
C SER A 172 0.45 7.28 -3.71
N THR A 173 0.21 6.16 -4.40
CA THR A 173 0.43 4.82 -3.84
C THR A 173 1.90 4.58 -3.51
N ARG A 174 2.84 4.99 -4.39
CA ARG A 174 4.28 4.87 -4.16
C ARG A 174 4.74 5.70 -2.97
N ALA A 175 4.27 6.94 -2.86
CA ALA A 175 4.54 7.81 -1.72
C ALA A 175 4.04 7.18 -0.42
N SER A 176 2.82 6.61 -0.41
CA SER A 176 2.26 5.95 0.79
C SER A 176 3.02 4.69 1.22
N LYS A 177 3.68 3.99 0.28
CA LYS A 177 4.45 2.77 0.51
C LYS A 177 5.94 3.06 0.73
N ALA A 178 6.38 4.31 0.64
CA ALA A 178 7.75 4.69 0.97
C ALA A 178 8.01 4.31 2.45
N PRO A 179 9.20 3.77 2.77
CA PRO A 179 9.54 3.52 4.16
C PRO A 179 9.35 4.82 4.94
N ALA A 180 8.63 4.74 6.06
CA ALA A 180 8.51 5.88 6.96
C ALA A 180 9.92 6.40 7.25
N ALA A 181 10.10 7.72 7.15
CA ALA A 181 11.32 8.36 7.61
C ALA A 181 11.64 7.81 9.02
N PRO A 182 12.92 7.48 9.32
CA PRO A 182 13.28 6.94 10.62
C PRO A 182 12.73 7.86 11.70
N GLU A 183 12.02 7.29 12.68
CA GLU A 183 11.42 8.07 13.76
C GLU A 183 12.48 9.00 14.36
N PRO A 184 12.16 10.30 14.54
CA PRO A 184 13.12 11.25 15.04
C PRO A 184 13.57 10.80 16.45
N ARG A 185 14.88 10.59 16.59
CA ARG A 185 15.45 10.04 17.82
C ARG A 185 15.34 11.08 18.94
N ILE A 186 14.68 10.70 20.03
CA ILE A 186 14.70 11.50 21.26
C ILE A 186 16.06 11.32 21.93
N GLU A 187 16.81 12.41 22.05
CA GLU A 187 18.09 12.47 22.74
C GLU A 187 17.93 12.99 24.17
N GLY A 188 18.91 12.71 25.03
CA GLY A 188 18.93 13.27 26.38
C GLY A 188 19.35 14.75 26.38
N PRO A 189 19.14 15.49 27.49
CA PRO A 189 19.48 16.92 27.60
C PRO A 189 20.93 17.28 27.24
N ALA A 190 21.86 16.34 27.43
CA ALA A 190 23.27 16.50 27.06
C ALA A 190 23.52 16.67 25.55
N ALA A 191 22.54 16.38 24.69
CA ALA A 191 22.66 16.53 23.25
C ALA A 191 22.77 17.98 22.77
N LEU A 192 22.28 18.93 23.57
CA LEU A 192 22.38 20.37 23.30
C LEU A 192 23.75 20.95 23.72
N GLU A 193 24.57 20.19 24.45
CA GLU A 193 25.93 20.62 24.80
C GLU A 193 26.88 20.55 23.60
N GLN A 194 26.52 19.77 22.56
CA GLN A 194 27.26 19.69 21.33
C GLN A 194 26.70 20.67 20.30
N PRO A 195 27.53 21.53 19.69
CA PRO A 195 27.08 22.42 18.63
C PRO A 195 26.53 21.62 17.44
N GLY A 196 25.50 22.18 16.78
CA GLY A 196 24.92 21.59 15.59
C GLY A 196 25.92 21.47 14.43
N GLN A 197 25.73 20.45 13.60
CA GLN A 197 26.54 20.15 12.43
C GLN A 197 26.12 20.97 11.20
N ALA A 198 24.87 21.42 11.15
CA ALA A 198 24.34 22.27 10.09
C ALA A 198 23.34 23.30 10.62
N GLU A 199 23.34 24.49 10.02
CA GLU A 199 22.29 25.50 10.25
C GLU A 199 20.93 24.90 9.85
N GLY A 200 19.96 24.97 10.76
CA GLY A 200 18.65 24.36 10.63
C GLY A 200 18.51 22.92 11.15
N GLU A 201 19.58 22.31 11.68
CA GLU A 201 19.52 20.99 12.33
C GLU A 201 18.52 20.99 13.50
N VAL A 202 17.67 19.96 13.59
CA VAL A 202 16.67 19.84 14.66
C VAL A 202 16.97 18.61 15.52
N LYS A 203 16.92 18.78 16.84
CA LYS A 203 17.00 17.70 17.83
C LYS A 203 15.76 17.67 18.71
N LEU A 204 15.28 16.45 18.98
CA LEU A 204 14.25 16.20 19.97
C LEU A 204 14.94 15.83 21.28
N VAL A 205 14.66 16.55 22.34
CA VAL A 205 15.29 16.36 23.64
C VAL A 205 14.22 15.98 24.65
N GLY A 206 14.37 14.81 25.28
CA GLY A 206 13.46 14.31 26.30
C GLY A 206 14.21 13.93 27.57
N ALA A 207 13.57 14.13 28.72
CA ALA A 207 14.04 13.66 30.01
C ALA A 207 12.92 12.88 30.72
N ASP A 208 13.27 11.90 31.55
CA ASP A 208 12.30 11.06 32.26
C ASP A 208 11.30 11.93 33.05
N GLY A 209 10.02 11.87 32.65
CA GLY A 209 8.93 12.60 33.29
C GLY A 209 8.81 14.08 32.94
N GLN A 210 9.53 14.56 31.91
CA GLN A 210 9.38 15.90 31.34
C GLN A 210 8.92 15.82 29.88
N PRO A 211 8.19 16.85 29.38
CA PRO A 211 7.77 16.89 28.00
C PRO A 211 8.98 16.93 27.04
N THR A 212 8.89 16.20 25.93
CA THR A 212 9.90 16.27 24.87
C THR A 212 9.89 17.65 24.23
N MET A 213 11.07 18.21 23.98
CA MET A 213 11.26 19.56 23.46
C MET A 213 11.99 19.51 22.13
N ALA A 214 11.53 20.26 21.13
CA ALA A 214 12.26 20.43 19.87
C ALA A 214 13.22 21.62 19.98
N HIS A 215 14.48 21.43 19.58
CA HIS A 215 15.48 22.49 19.49
C HIS A 215 16.08 22.53 18.09
N GLN A 216 16.31 23.72 17.55
CA GLN A 216 16.93 23.93 16.26
C GLN A 216 18.25 24.70 16.39
N TRP A 217 19.25 24.29 15.63
CA TRP A 217 20.52 24.99 15.54
C TRP A 217 20.42 26.19 14.59
N ASP A 218 20.63 27.40 15.08
CA ASP A 218 20.58 28.62 14.26
C ASP A 218 21.92 29.00 13.61
N GLY A 219 22.93 28.14 13.74
CA GLY A 219 24.31 28.41 13.33
C GLY A 219 25.22 28.82 14.49
N THR A 220 24.66 29.23 15.62
CA THR A 220 25.39 29.69 16.81
C THR A 220 24.97 29.00 18.11
N GLU A 221 23.68 28.78 18.32
CA GLU A 221 23.13 28.14 19.51
C GLU A 221 21.89 27.28 19.20
N TRP A 222 21.50 26.46 20.17
CA TRP A 222 20.27 25.67 20.11
C TRP A 222 19.09 26.53 20.58
N VAL A 223 18.19 26.86 19.66
CA VAL A 223 16.98 27.62 19.91
C VAL A 223 15.81 26.67 20.15
N GLU A 224 15.10 26.84 21.25
CA GLU A 224 13.90 26.06 21.57
C GLU A 224 12.74 26.42 20.62
N LEU A 225 12.16 25.40 19.99
CA LEU A 225 11.04 25.53 19.06
C LEU A 225 9.68 25.22 19.70
N GLY A 226 9.66 24.45 20.80
CA GLY A 226 8.45 24.14 21.55
C GLY A 226 8.27 22.65 21.84
N GLN A 227 7.25 22.36 22.66
CA GLN A 227 6.98 21.02 23.17
C GLN A 227 6.45 20.09 22.07
N VAL A 228 7.04 18.90 21.98
CA VAL A 228 6.54 17.77 21.18
C VAL A 228 5.68 16.90 22.09
N VAL A 229 4.39 16.83 21.80
CA VAL A 229 3.44 16.02 22.57
C VAL A 229 3.43 14.60 22.01
N ASP A 230 3.98 13.64 22.75
CA ASP A 230 3.93 12.22 22.39
C ASP A 230 2.65 11.54 22.91
N ARG A 231 2.19 10.54 22.15
CA ARG A 231 0.84 9.94 22.11
C ARG A 231 0.46 9.04 23.29
N LEU A 232 1.21 9.02 24.40
CA LEU A 232 1.08 7.98 25.41
C LEU A 232 1.08 8.51 26.85
N THR A 233 -0.05 9.06 27.30
CA THR A 233 -0.43 9.01 28.73
C THR A 233 -1.94 8.83 28.90
N THR A 234 -2.46 7.64 28.56
CA THR A 234 -3.66 7.13 29.23
C THR A 234 -3.23 6.23 30.38
N PRO A 235 -3.67 6.47 31.62
CA PRO A 235 -3.16 5.78 32.81
C PRO A 235 -3.80 4.39 33.03
N ASP A 236 -3.96 3.59 31.98
CA ASP A 236 -4.43 2.20 32.13
C ASP A 236 -3.61 1.26 31.24
N GLY A 237 -2.77 0.45 31.89
CA GLY A 237 -1.92 -0.55 31.26
C GLY A 237 -2.73 -1.64 30.58
N GLY A 238 -2.70 -1.64 29.26
CA GLY A 238 -3.20 -2.74 28.43
C GLY A 238 -2.46 -2.75 27.10
N ALA A 239 -1.50 -3.66 26.95
CA ALA A 239 -0.89 -3.94 25.66
C ALA A 239 -1.98 -4.37 24.66
N LYS A 240 -2.27 -3.52 23.69
CA LYS A 240 -3.07 -3.83 22.50
C LYS A 240 -2.40 -3.23 21.27
N ALA A 241 -2.58 -3.96 20.18
CA ALA A 241 -2.04 -3.74 18.84
C ALA A 241 -2.01 -2.28 18.40
N SER A 242 -0.99 -1.94 17.60
CA SER A 242 -0.90 -0.70 16.83
C SER A 242 -2.28 -0.32 16.26
N PRO A 243 -2.87 0.82 16.65
CA PRO A 243 -4.02 1.34 15.93
C PRO A 243 -3.55 2.19 14.75
N ALA A 244 -4.40 2.24 13.73
CA ALA A 244 -4.26 3.05 12.54
C ALA A 244 -4.05 4.53 12.87
N ARG A 245 -3.53 5.30 11.90
CA ARG A 245 -3.46 6.78 11.94
C ARG A 245 -4.85 7.33 12.28
N GLU A 246 -5.10 7.65 13.55
CA GLU A 246 -6.34 8.30 13.97
C GLU A 246 -6.17 9.82 13.87
N ASN A 247 -7.01 10.43 13.05
CA ASN A 247 -7.08 11.88 12.83
C ASN A 247 -7.46 12.62 14.14
N MET A 248 -6.87 13.79 14.37
CA MET A 248 -7.16 14.67 15.48
C MET A 248 -8.39 15.53 15.19
N LEU A 249 -9.38 15.54 16.09
CA LEU A 249 -10.54 16.41 15.96
C LEU A 249 -10.23 17.84 16.46
N HIS A 250 -10.47 18.82 15.60
CA HIS A 250 -10.50 20.24 15.94
C HIS A 250 -11.77 20.88 15.36
N ASP A 251 -12.58 21.54 16.21
CA ASP A 251 -13.86 22.16 15.84
C ASP A 251 -14.84 21.25 15.05
N GLY A 252 -14.81 19.94 15.33
CA GLY A 252 -15.67 18.96 14.67
C GLY A 252 -15.16 18.47 13.31
N VAL A 253 -13.96 18.88 12.91
CA VAL A 253 -13.26 18.46 11.69
C VAL A 253 -12.03 17.63 12.05
N GLU A 254 -11.77 16.58 11.30
CA GLU A 254 -10.62 15.69 11.48
C GLU A 254 -9.40 16.24 10.72
N TYR A 255 -8.24 16.26 11.38
CA TYR A 255 -6.96 16.70 10.84
C TYR A 255 -5.85 15.69 11.12
N ASP A 256 -4.83 15.60 10.27
CA ASP A 256 -3.67 14.74 10.55
C ASP A 256 -2.92 15.17 11.82
N TYR A 257 -2.79 16.48 12.02
CA TYR A 257 -2.11 17.10 13.16
C TYR A 257 -2.87 18.33 13.66
N VAL A 258 -2.83 18.56 14.97
CA VAL A 258 -3.26 19.82 15.60
C VAL A 258 -2.11 20.31 16.47
N PHE A 259 -1.24 21.14 15.91
CA PHE A 259 -0.10 21.70 16.62
C PHE A 259 -0.55 22.76 17.63
N GLN A 260 0.18 22.93 18.72
CA GLN A 260 -0.05 24.02 19.68
C GLN A 260 1.08 25.03 19.50
N ILE A 261 0.75 26.21 18.98
CA ILE A 261 1.73 27.25 18.67
C ILE A 261 1.74 28.31 19.77
N ASP A 262 2.85 28.40 20.48
CA ASP A 262 3.10 29.44 21.46
C ASP A 262 3.56 30.73 20.78
N VAL A 263 2.70 31.75 20.83
CA VAL A 263 2.94 33.03 20.15
C VAL A 263 3.25 34.16 21.13
N ARG A 264 2.99 33.97 22.42
CA ARG A 264 3.24 34.95 23.49
C ARG A 264 3.73 34.23 24.73
N ASP A 265 4.75 34.78 25.38
CA ASP A 265 5.34 34.23 26.61
C ASP A 265 4.31 34.04 27.76
N ASP A 266 3.21 34.81 27.73
CA ASP A 266 2.17 34.79 28.77
C ASP A 266 0.76 34.40 28.24
N GLY A 267 0.66 33.88 27.01
CA GLY A 267 -0.62 33.56 26.36
C GLY A 267 -0.89 32.05 26.24
N PRO A 268 -2.16 31.61 26.16
CA PRO A 268 -2.45 30.21 25.87
C PRO A 268 -1.96 29.83 24.44
N PRO A 269 -1.48 28.59 24.24
CA PRO A 269 -1.08 28.10 22.92
C PRO A 269 -2.24 28.18 21.94
N ILE A 270 -1.93 28.49 20.68
CA ILE A 270 -2.92 28.57 19.61
C ILE A 270 -2.94 27.24 18.84
N PRO A 271 -4.09 26.57 18.73
CA PRO A 271 -4.19 25.35 17.93
C PRO A 271 -4.02 25.67 16.43
N LEU A 272 -3.12 24.94 15.77
CA LEU A 272 -2.94 24.93 14.32
C LEU A 272 -3.32 23.55 13.79
N PRO A 273 -4.56 23.36 13.34
CA PRO A 273 -4.96 22.17 12.60
C PRO A 273 -4.25 22.13 11.23
N PHE A 274 -3.71 20.98 10.84
CA PHE A 274 -2.92 20.81 9.63
C PHE A 274 -3.02 19.37 9.09
N ASN A 275 -3.33 19.24 7.80
CA ASN A 275 -3.18 17.98 7.07
C ASN A 275 -1.87 17.97 6.30
N LEU A 276 -1.28 16.79 6.10
CA LEU A 276 -0.03 16.64 5.32
C LEU A 276 -0.19 17.09 3.85
N GLU A 277 -1.41 17.07 3.34
CA GLU A 277 -1.76 17.54 1.99
C GLU A 277 -2.02 19.05 1.92
N ASP A 278 -2.08 19.75 3.06
CA ASP A 278 -2.37 21.19 3.10
C ASP A 278 -1.16 22.02 2.66
N ASP A 279 -1.41 23.15 2.02
CA ASP A 279 -0.37 24.14 1.74
C ASP A 279 0.07 24.80 3.05
N ALA A 280 1.31 24.50 3.48
CA ALA A 280 1.89 25.01 4.71
C ALA A 280 1.90 26.55 4.78
N HIS A 281 2.13 27.22 3.65
CA HIS A 281 2.14 28.68 3.58
C HIS A 281 0.74 29.26 3.70
N ALA A 282 -0.25 28.67 3.04
CA ALA A 282 -1.65 29.08 3.16
C ALA A 282 -2.19 28.86 4.58
N THR A 283 -1.84 27.75 5.21
CA THR A 283 -2.25 27.39 6.58
C THR A 283 -1.65 28.34 7.60
N ALA A 284 -0.34 28.61 7.49
CA ALA A 284 0.36 29.58 8.32
C ALA A 284 -0.19 31.01 8.17
N ALA A 285 -0.42 31.47 6.93
CA ALA A 285 -0.96 32.79 6.66
C ALA A 285 -2.38 32.95 7.22
N SER A 286 -3.21 31.90 7.14
CA SER A 286 -4.57 31.89 7.68
C SER A 286 -4.58 32.01 9.20
N LEU A 287 -3.71 31.28 9.90
CA LEU A 287 -3.56 31.38 11.36
C LEU A 287 -3.10 32.78 11.78
N VAL A 288 -2.09 33.32 11.10
CA VAL A 288 -1.54 34.65 11.38
C VAL A 288 -2.59 35.74 11.20
N ALA A 289 -3.39 35.65 10.13
CA ALA A 289 -4.50 36.58 9.89
C ALA A 289 -5.62 36.44 10.94
N ALA A 290 -6.03 35.21 11.26
CA ALA A 290 -7.11 34.93 12.21
C ALA A 290 -6.79 35.43 13.63
N HIS A 291 -5.53 35.33 14.06
CA HIS A 291 -5.08 35.74 15.39
C HIS A 291 -4.40 37.11 15.43
N SER A 292 -4.43 37.86 14.31
CA SER A 292 -3.81 39.20 14.19
C SER A 292 -2.33 39.22 14.61
N LEU A 293 -1.58 38.22 14.16
CA LEU A 293 -0.16 38.06 14.46
C LEU A 293 0.71 38.79 13.42
N PRO A 294 1.97 39.13 13.73
CA PRO A 294 2.90 39.71 12.75
C PRO A 294 3.19 38.75 11.58
N GLU A 295 3.32 39.27 10.36
CA GLU A 295 3.63 38.47 9.16
C GLU A 295 4.93 37.66 9.26
N SER A 296 5.87 38.08 10.12
CA SER A 296 7.10 37.32 10.40
C SER A 296 6.84 35.91 10.95
N TYR A 297 5.67 35.68 11.57
CA TYR A 297 5.27 34.35 12.04
C TYR A 297 4.90 33.40 10.91
N VAL A 298 4.48 33.90 9.74
CA VAL A 298 4.16 33.03 8.60
C VAL A 298 5.39 32.23 8.22
N LYS A 299 6.54 32.89 8.09
CA LYS A 299 7.80 32.22 7.74
C LYS A 299 8.20 31.16 8.78
N ARG A 300 8.09 31.49 10.07
CA ARG A 300 8.42 30.57 11.17
C ARG A 300 7.50 29.35 11.22
N ILE A 301 6.20 29.53 10.99
CA ILE A 301 5.23 28.44 10.96
C ILE A 301 5.42 27.58 9.70
N VAL A 302 5.74 28.19 8.54
CA VAL A 302 6.04 27.44 7.31
C VAL A 302 7.30 26.60 7.45
N GLU A 303 8.36 27.14 8.05
CA GLU A 303 9.57 26.38 8.35
C GLU A 303 9.26 25.23 9.32
N PHE A 304 8.44 25.47 10.34
CA PHE A 304 7.99 24.44 11.27
C PHE A 304 7.17 23.32 10.59
N LEU A 305 6.19 23.67 9.75
CA LEU A 305 5.38 22.71 9.00
C LEU A 305 6.18 21.98 7.92
N GLY A 306 7.18 22.65 7.34
CA GLY A 306 8.08 22.10 6.32
C GLY A 306 8.82 20.84 6.79
N ILE A 307 9.09 20.73 8.10
CA ILE A 307 9.69 19.56 8.74
C ILE A 307 8.79 18.33 8.61
N TRP A 308 7.46 18.52 8.62
CA TRP A 308 6.47 17.44 8.58
C TRP A 308 6.03 17.08 7.16
N THR A 309 6.14 18.03 6.21
CA THR A 309 5.83 17.78 4.80
C THR A 309 7.00 17.24 3.98
N ALA A 310 8.23 17.33 4.49
CA ALA A 310 9.45 16.87 3.81
C ALA A 310 9.92 15.45 4.21
N ALA A 311 9.17 14.78 5.09
CA ALA A 311 9.42 13.41 5.58
C ALA A 311 8.36 12.44 5.04
#